data_AF-A0A015LPQ7-F1
#
_entry.id   AF-A0A015LPQ7-F1
#
_cell.length_a   1.000
_cell.length_b   1.000
_cell.length_c   1.000
_cell.angle_alpha   90.00
_cell.angle_beta   90.00
_cell.angle_gamma   90.00
#
_symmetry.space_group_name_H-M   'P 1'
#
loop_
_entity.id
_entity.type
_entity.pdbx_description
1 polymer ?
#
loop_
_entity_poly.entity_id
_entity_poly.type
_entity_poly.pdbx_seq_one_letter_code
_entity_poly.pdbx_strand_id
1 'polypeptide(L)'
;MNVTENYIGYDALVSYLESKNPSYRGFLNLNRNIIISSLNSLTNSSLTLDKWQSFDITWYKRYLYVAKLLEPDIFVTIENKIKTEHLQRIKELQIYWQEIIKECDPALPKKKQDIKESDKNLTLAEISQPDTSLPKKTSKDSIKNLSKTLQSDLQEVIKEYEKENLILVKTSQPDILLSKKNS
;
A
#
# COMPACT_ATOMS: atom_id res chain seq x y z
N MET A 1 23.06 -10.53 -13.45
CA MET A 1 23.41 -9.15 -13.05
C MET A 1 22.33 -8.73 -12.08
N ASN A 2 22.63 -8.65 -10.78
CA ASN A 2 21.65 -8.19 -9.79
C ASN A 2 21.52 -6.68 -9.94
N VAL A 3 20.41 -6.23 -10.51
CA VAL A 3 20.07 -4.82 -10.56
C VAL A 3 19.63 -4.44 -9.15
N THR A 4 20.56 -4.01 -8.30
CA THR A 4 20.21 -3.32 -7.05
C THR A 4 19.49 -2.04 -7.43
N GLU A 5 18.17 -1.98 -7.20
CA GLU A 5 17.41 -0.76 -7.40
C GLU A 5 17.94 0.31 -6.41
N ASN A 6 18.32 1.47 -6.92
CA ASN A 6 19.05 2.49 -6.16
C ASN A 6 18.13 3.43 -5.34
N TYR A 7 16.98 2.94 -4.85
CA TYR A 7 16.11 3.77 -4.00
C TYR A 7 16.29 3.45 -2.52
N ILE A 8 16.05 4.48 -1.70
CA ILE A 8 16.05 4.37 -0.24
C ILE A 8 15.02 3.32 0.19
N GLY A 9 15.52 2.27 0.84
CA GLY A 9 14.71 1.18 1.40
C GLY A 9 14.63 -0.09 0.56
N TYR A 10 15.36 -0.18 -0.56
CA TYR A 10 15.55 -1.46 -1.26
C TYR A 10 16.14 -2.53 -0.34
N ASP A 11 17.24 -2.24 0.35
CA ASP A 11 17.89 -3.22 1.25
C ASP A 11 16.95 -3.66 2.38
N ALA A 12 16.14 -2.75 2.90
CA ALA A 12 15.15 -3.07 3.92
C ALA A 12 14.04 -3.99 3.41
N LEU A 13 13.62 -3.83 2.13
CA LEU A 13 12.69 -4.76 1.50
C LEU A 13 13.31 -6.15 1.38
N VAL A 14 14.55 -6.23 0.88
CA VAL A 14 15.28 -7.50 0.74
C VAL A 14 15.37 -8.20 2.09
N SER A 15 15.92 -7.53 3.10
CA SER A 15 16.07 -8.11 4.45
C SER A 15 14.74 -8.50 5.09
N TYR A 16 13.66 -7.73 4.87
CA TYR A 16 12.35 -8.08 5.41
C TYR A 16 11.71 -9.29 4.73
N LEU A 17 11.85 -9.39 3.40
CA LEU A 17 11.27 -10.48 2.61
C LEU A 17 11.98 -11.82 2.81
N GLU A 18 13.25 -11.80 3.22
CA GLU A 18 13.97 -13.01 3.66
C GLU A 18 13.43 -13.59 4.98
N SER A 19 12.55 -12.87 5.69
CA SER A 19 11.95 -13.33 6.94
C SER A 19 10.77 -14.28 6.72
N LYS A 20 10.52 -15.16 7.71
CA LYS A 20 9.39 -16.09 7.66
C LYS A 20 8.07 -15.34 7.89
N ASN A 21 7.19 -15.40 6.89
CA ASN A 21 5.83 -14.84 6.88
C ASN A 21 5.71 -13.34 6.55
N PRO A 22 6.13 -12.93 5.34
CA PRO A 22 6.14 -11.53 4.94
C PRO A 22 4.71 -10.94 4.87
N SER A 23 4.57 -9.70 5.37
CA SER A 23 3.35 -8.89 5.37
C SER A 23 3.68 -7.47 4.92
N TYR A 24 2.87 -6.91 4.01
CA TYR A 24 3.11 -5.57 3.47
C TYR A 24 2.93 -4.50 4.55
N ARG A 25 1.86 -4.58 5.36
CA ARG A 25 1.63 -3.65 6.47
C ARG A 25 2.71 -3.81 7.54
N GLY A 26 3.15 -5.04 7.81
CA GLY A 26 4.26 -5.33 8.73
C GLY A 26 5.55 -4.64 8.29
N PHE A 27 5.88 -4.73 7.00
CA PHE A 27 7.05 -4.05 6.42
C PHE A 27 7.00 -2.55 6.64
N LEU A 28 5.87 -1.91 6.29
CA LEU A 28 5.68 -0.46 6.43
C LEU A 28 5.90 -0.02 7.88
N ASN A 29 5.27 -0.72 8.83
CA ASN A 29 5.37 -0.35 10.25
C ASN A 29 6.79 -0.51 10.81
N LEU A 30 7.49 -1.59 10.47
CA LEU A 30 8.84 -1.85 10.97
C LEU A 30 9.87 -0.91 10.36
N ASN A 31 9.67 -0.50 9.11
CA ASN A 31 10.61 0.32 8.36
C ASN A 31 10.17 1.78 8.22
N ARG A 32 9.32 2.26 9.14
CA ARG A 32 8.70 3.59 9.07
C ARG A 32 9.69 4.73 8.82
N ASN A 33 10.84 4.72 9.52
CA ASN A 33 11.89 5.74 9.35
C ASN A 33 12.50 5.73 7.94
N ILE A 34 12.61 4.55 7.32
CA ILE A 34 13.10 4.38 5.95
C ILE A 34 12.08 4.92 4.96
N ILE A 35 10.79 4.64 5.20
CA ILE A 35 9.69 5.19 4.39
C ILE A 35 9.72 6.73 4.43
N ILE A 36 9.84 7.33 5.62
CA ILE A 36 9.96 8.79 5.79
C ILE A 36 11.18 9.33 5.05
N SER A 37 12.35 8.70 5.22
CA SER A 37 13.58 9.12 4.56
C SER A 37 13.44 9.07 3.04
N SER A 38 12.80 8.02 2.51
CA SER A 38 12.53 7.91 1.07
C SER A 38 11.58 8.99 0.58
N LEU A 39 10.55 9.36 1.36
CA LEU A 39 9.62 10.43 0.99
C LEU A 39 10.29 11.79 0.99
N ASN A 40 11.04 12.11 2.05
CA ASN A 40 11.79 13.37 2.18
C ASN A 40 12.82 13.53 1.05
N SER A 41 13.46 12.45 0.62
CA SER A 41 14.38 12.48 -0.52
C SER A 41 13.68 12.72 -1.87
N LEU A 42 12.38 12.43 -1.97
CA LEU A 42 11.62 12.56 -3.20
C LEU A 42 11.09 13.99 -3.41
N THR A 43 10.96 14.77 -2.34
CA THR A 43 10.18 16.01 -2.36
C THR A 43 11.00 17.26 -2.14
N ASN A 44 11.16 18.04 -3.21
CA ASN A 44 11.35 19.49 -3.14
C ASN A 44 10.01 20.26 -3.09
N SER A 45 8.87 19.55 -3.10
CA SER A 45 7.51 20.12 -3.18
C SER A 45 6.63 19.63 -2.03
N SER A 46 5.68 20.45 -1.55
CA SER A 46 4.79 20.10 -0.44
C SER A 46 4.03 18.79 -0.67
N LEU A 47 4.08 17.93 0.36
CA LEU A 47 3.36 16.66 0.41
C LEU A 47 1.89 16.96 0.73
N THR A 48 0.96 16.47 -0.08
CA THR A 48 -0.47 16.67 0.14
C THR A 48 -1.13 15.36 0.56
N LEU A 49 -2.06 15.40 1.52
CA LEU A 49 -2.67 14.19 2.12
C LEU A 49 -3.44 13.33 1.12
N ASP A 50 -3.93 13.92 0.02
CA ASP A 50 -4.63 13.25 -1.07
C ASP A 50 -3.70 12.39 -1.93
N LYS A 51 -2.38 12.64 -1.92
CA LYS A 51 -1.39 11.84 -2.64
C LYS A 51 -0.99 10.54 -1.93
N TRP A 52 -1.63 10.20 -0.81
CA TRP A 52 -1.29 8.98 -0.06
C TRP A 52 -1.33 7.70 -0.92
N GLN A 53 -2.25 7.64 -1.89
CA GLN A 53 -2.44 6.49 -2.78
C GLN A 53 -1.22 6.25 -3.68
N SER A 54 -0.59 7.32 -4.18
CA SER A 54 0.57 7.15 -5.07
C SER A 54 1.77 6.60 -4.31
N PHE A 55 1.96 7.01 -3.06
CA PHE A 55 2.99 6.44 -2.18
C PHE A 55 2.71 4.97 -1.87
N ASP A 56 1.46 4.64 -1.53
CA ASP A 56 1.06 3.26 -1.27
C ASP A 56 1.29 2.35 -2.47
N ILE A 57 0.79 2.74 -3.65
CA ILE A 57 0.95 1.96 -4.88
C ILE A 57 2.43 1.79 -5.23
N THR A 58 3.24 2.84 -5.06
CA THR A 58 4.68 2.79 -5.33
C THR A 58 5.38 1.76 -4.44
N TRP A 59 5.13 1.80 -3.13
CA TRP A 59 5.74 0.86 -2.19
C TRP A 59 5.20 -0.55 -2.33
N TYR A 60 3.92 -0.71 -2.63
CA TYR A 60 3.32 -1.99 -2.95
C TYR A 60 3.95 -2.64 -4.19
N LYS A 61 4.15 -1.88 -5.27
CA LYS A 61 4.83 -2.38 -6.48
C LYS A 61 6.27 -2.80 -6.19
N ARG A 62 7.04 -1.98 -5.46
CA ARG A 62 8.42 -2.30 -5.03
C ARG A 62 8.47 -3.58 -4.22
N TYR A 63 7.53 -3.73 -3.28
CA TYR A 63 7.44 -4.94 -2.46
C TYR A 63 7.22 -6.20 -3.30
N LEU A 64 6.26 -6.18 -4.23
CA LEU A 64 5.99 -7.32 -5.10
C LEU A 64 7.17 -7.62 -6.05
N TYR A 65 7.84 -6.58 -6.55
CA TYR A 65 9.01 -6.73 -7.39
C TYR A 65 10.14 -7.47 -6.66
N VAL A 66 10.49 -7.03 -5.44
CA VAL A 66 11.54 -7.68 -4.66
C VAL A 66 11.12 -9.10 -4.25
N ALA A 67 9.86 -9.32 -3.88
CA ALA A 67 9.36 -10.66 -3.56
C ALA A 67 9.48 -11.62 -4.76
N LYS A 68 9.19 -11.15 -5.97
CA LYS A 68 9.35 -11.92 -7.21
C LYS A 68 10.81 -12.25 -7.51
N LEU A 69 11.72 -11.31 -7.21
CA LEU A 69 13.15 -11.50 -7.41
C LEU A 69 13.73 -12.56 -6.46
N LEU A 70 13.29 -12.55 -5.19
CA LEU A 70 13.82 -13.44 -4.15
C LEU A 70 13.21 -14.85 -4.21
N GLU A 71 11.90 -14.95 -4.39
CA GLU A 71 11.17 -16.23 -4.33
C GLU A 71 10.28 -16.45 -5.57
N PRO A 72 10.86 -16.53 -6.79
CA PRO A 72 10.10 -16.64 -8.03
C PRO A 72 9.18 -17.87 -8.08
N ASP A 73 9.62 -18.99 -7.49
CA ASP A 73 8.88 -20.27 -7.52
C ASP A 73 7.57 -20.23 -6.72
N ILE A 74 7.52 -19.42 -5.66
CA ILE A 74 6.33 -19.28 -4.80
C ILE A 74 5.72 -17.88 -4.87
N PHE A 75 6.19 -17.04 -5.79
CA PHE A 75 5.77 -15.65 -5.93
C PHE A 75 4.25 -15.51 -6.06
N VAL A 76 3.59 -16.36 -6.85
CA VAL A 76 2.12 -16.33 -7.03
C VAL A 76 1.38 -16.47 -5.69
N THR A 77 1.88 -17.33 -4.80
CA THR A 77 1.31 -17.53 -3.46
C THR A 77 1.51 -16.29 -2.59
N ILE A 78 2.71 -15.70 -2.61
CA ILE A 78 3.03 -14.47 -1.89
C ILE A 78 2.17 -13.31 -2.40
N GLU A 79 2.12 -13.13 -3.71
CA GLU A 79 1.35 -12.08 -4.37
C GLU A 79 -0.13 -12.15 -3.99
N ASN A 80 -0.75 -13.33 -4.06
CA ASN A 80 -2.17 -13.49 -3.69
C ASN A 80 -2.44 -13.16 -2.22
N LYS A 81 -1.53 -13.58 -1.33
CA LYS A 81 -1.62 -13.26 0.10
C LYS A 81 -1.51 -11.75 0.34
N ILE A 82 -0.53 -11.10 -0.29
CA ILE A 82 -0.26 -9.67 -0.14
C ILE A 82 -1.37 -8.83 -0.78
N LYS A 83 -1.90 -9.22 -1.94
CA LYS A 83 -3.12 -8.63 -2.54
C LYS A 83 -4.30 -8.68 -1.58
N THR A 84 -4.51 -9.84 -0.95
CA THR A 84 -5.61 -10.03 0.02
C THR A 84 -5.42 -9.15 1.25
N GLU A 85 -4.22 -9.11 1.82
CA GLU A 85 -3.88 -8.25 2.96
C GLU A 85 -4.12 -6.77 2.63
N HIS A 86 -3.60 -6.31 1.49
CA HIS A 86 -3.70 -4.92 1.05
C HIS A 86 -5.16 -4.47 0.92
N LEU A 87 -6.00 -5.27 0.25
CA LEU A 87 -7.43 -4.99 0.09
C LEU A 87 -8.18 -4.97 1.42
N GLN A 88 -7.87 -5.90 2.34
CA GLN A 88 -8.51 -5.95 3.66
C GLN A 88 -8.12 -4.76 4.54
N ARG A 89 -6.92 -4.21 4.36
CA ARG A 89 -6.32 -3.20 5.23
C ARG A 89 -6.29 -1.79 4.62
N ILE A 90 -6.96 -1.56 3.48
CA ILE A 90 -6.87 -0.29 2.73
C ILE A 90 -7.14 0.97 3.59
N LYS A 91 -8.09 0.90 4.54
CA LYS A 91 -8.39 2.01 5.45
C LYS A 91 -7.26 2.28 6.45
N GLU A 92 -6.62 1.22 6.93
CA GLU A 92 -5.47 1.34 7.83
C GLU A 92 -4.24 1.87 7.08
N LEU A 93 -4.03 1.41 5.85
CA LEU A 93 -2.97 1.92 4.97
C LEU A 93 -3.18 3.40 4.65
N GLN A 94 -4.42 3.83 4.38
CA GLN A 94 -4.74 5.24 4.20
C GLN A 94 -4.34 6.08 5.42
N ILE A 95 -4.71 5.64 6.63
CA ILE A 95 -4.37 6.35 7.87
C ILE A 95 -2.84 6.41 8.02
N TYR A 96 -2.16 5.27 7.85
CA TYR A 96 -0.71 5.18 7.91
C TYR A 96 -0.03 6.19 6.99
N TRP A 97 -0.36 6.20 5.69
CA TRP A 97 0.28 7.09 4.74
C TRP A 97 0.01 8.56 5.01
N GLN A 98 -1.20 8.90 5.47
CA GLN A 98 -1.51 10.27 5.88
C GLN A 98 -0.75 10.71 7.13
N GLU A 99 -0.46 9.81 8.05
CA GLU A 99 0.40 10.09 9.22
C GLU A 99 1.85 10.30 8.81
N ILE A 100 2.39 9.47 7.90
CA ILE A 100 3.74 9.66 7.35
C ILE A 100 3.86 11.02 6.66
N ILE A 101 2.88 11.40 5.83
CA ILE A 101 2.86 12.70 5.14
C ILE A 101 2.87 13.86 6.14
N LYS A 102 2.05 13.78 7.21
CA LYS A 102 2.03 14.82 8.26
C LYS A 102 3.34 14.92 9.03
N GLU A 103 4.09 13.84 9.15
CA GLU A 103 5.39 13.84 9.83
C GLU A 103 6.49 14.44 8.94
N CYS A 104 6.41 14.22 7.63
CA CYS A 104 7.34 14.78 6.67
C CYS A 104 7.12 16.30 6.47
N ASP A 105 5.87 16.77 6.52
CA ASP A 105 5.53 18.20 6.44
C ASP A 105 4.66 18.62 7.65
N PRO A 106 5.28 19.06 8.76
CA PRO A 106 4.57 19.41 9.98
C PRO A 106 3.74 20.70 9.85
N ALA A 107 3.89 21.47 8.76
CA ALA A 107 3.10 22.67 8.48
C ALA A 107 1.69 22.33 7.98
N LEU A 108 1.42 21.07 7.64
CA LEU A 108 0.08 20.62 7.24
C LEU A 108 -0.91 20.71 8.41
N PRO A 109 -2.16 21.16 8.16
CA PRO A 109 -3.15 21.30 9.22
C PRO A 109 -3.43 19.95 9.86
N LYS A 110 -3.09 19.83 11.15
CA LYS A 110 -3.49 18.71 12.00
C LYS A 110 -5.02 18.71 12.09
N LYS A 111 -5.70 18.03 11.17
CA LYS A 111 -7.10 17.66 11.39
C LYS A 111 -7.12 16.78 12.63
N LYS A 112 -7.64 17.31 13.74
CA LYS A 112 -8.01 16.53 14.92
C LYS A 112 -8.97 15.45 14.41
N GLN A 113 -8.50 14.21 14.32
CA GLN A 113 -9.39 13.09 14.17
C GLN A 113 -10.05 12.93 15.54
N ASP A 114 -11.32 13.32 15.65
CA ASP A 114 -12.17 12.87 16.74
C ASP A 114 -12.35 11.36 16.56
N ILE A 115 -11.42 10.59 17.12
CA ILE A 115 -11.60 9.17 17.36
C ILE A 115 -12.71 9.09 18.40
N LYS A 116 -13.95 8.86 17.95
CA LYS A 116 -14.96 8.30 18.84
C LYS A 116 -14.52 6.88 19.17
N GLU A 117 -13.80 6.77 20.27
CA GLU A 117 -13.63 5.55 21.06
C GLU A 117 -15.02 4.94 21.24
N SER A 118 -15.25 3.76 20.66
CA SER A 118 -16.48 3.02 20.94
C SER A 118 -16.29 2.34 22.28
N ASP A 119 -16.77 3.01 23.34
CA ASP A 119 -16.90 2.43 24.66
C ASP A 119 -17.71 1.14 24.59
N LYS A 120 -17.01 0.02 24.74
CA LYS A 120 -17.62 -1.20 25.25
C LYS A 120 -17.34 -1.21 26.74
N ASN A 121 -18.28 -0.71 27.54
CA ASN A 121 -18.62 -1.26 28.85
C ASN A 121 -20.02 -0.80 29.27
N LEU A 122 -20.91 -1.79 29.44
CA LEU A 122 -22.14 -1.72 30.22
C LEU A 122 -21.87 -1.06 31.58
N THR A 123 -22.69 -0.10 32.05
CA THR A 123 -23.76 -0.31 33.05
C THR A 123 -24.40 1.02 33.51
N LEU A 124 -25.74 1.05 33.39
CA LEU A 124 -26.84 1.80 34.04
C LEU A 124 -26.59 2.82 35.19
N ALA A 125 -27.13 4.04 35.04
CA ALA A 125 -27.94 4.86 36.00
C ALA A 125 -27.90 6.35 35.56
N GLU A 126 -28.93 6.87 34.89
CA GLU A 126 -30.08 7.65 35.42
C GLU A 126 -29.98 9.19 35.23
N ILE A 127 -30.74 9.65 34.21
CA ILE A 127 -31.58 10.86 34.07
C ILE A 127 -31.01 12.29 34.30
N SER A 128 -30.93 13.08 33.23
CA SER A 128 -31.70 14.35 33.07
C SER A 128 -31.59 14.91 31.63
N GLN A 129 -32.70 15.46 31.12
CA GLN A 129 -32.97 15.97 29.76
C GLN A 129 -33.11 17.52 29.77
N PRO A 130 -33.36 18.25 28.65
CA PRO A 130 -33.01 18.04 27.23
C PRO A 130 -32.53 19.33 26.47
N ASP A 131 -32.34 19.15 25.16
CA ASP A 131 -32.50 20.10 24.04
C ASP A 131 -31.41 21.12 23.70
N THR A 132 -30.79 20.94 22.51
CA THR A 132 -31.01 21.84 21.35
C THR A 132 -30.49 21.20 20.04
N SER A 133 -31.43 20.94 19.14
CA SER A 133 -31.41 20.99 17.66
C SER A 133 -30.20 20.54 16.82
N LEU A 134 -30.48 19.56 15.95
CA LEU A 134 -29.72 19.16 14.76
C LEU A 134 -29.54 20.28 13.72
N PRO A 135 -28.54 20.14 12.84
CA PRO A 135 -28.88 19.73 11.48
C PRO A 135 -28.12 18.48 11.01
N LYS A 136 -28.89 17.51 10.51
CA LYS A 136 -28.45 16.39 9.68
C LYS A 136 -28.08 16.96 8.31
N LYS A 137 -26.92 16.59 7.75
CA LYS A 137 -26.85 15.92 6.43
C LYS A 137 -25.44 15.45 6.06
N THR A 138 -25.34 14.12 5.95
CA THR A 138 -24.63 13.32 4.93
C THR A 138 -23.13 13.55 4.67
N SER A 139 -22.31 12.58 5.09
CA SER A 139 -21.03 12.22 4.46
C SER A 139 -20.77 10.70 4.48
N LYS A 140 -21.83 9.89 4.39
CA LYS A 140 -21.69 8.42 4.32
C LYS A 140 -21.43 7.93 2.89
N ASP A 141 -21.86 8.70 1.89
CA ASP A 141 -21.74 8.33 0.47
C ASP A 141 -20.34 8.60 -0.11
N SER A 142 -19.66 9.68 0.33
CA SER A 142 -18.31 10.01 -0.17
C SER A 142 -17.25 8.98 0.23
N ILE A 143 -17.36 8.39 1.43
CA ILE A 143 -16.42 7.35 1.89
C ILE A 143 -16.64 6.05 1.12
N LYS A 144 -17.90 5.70 0.84
CA LYS A 144 -18.25 4.49 0.08
C LYS A 144 -17.78 4.57 -1.37
N ASN A 145 -17.93 5.74 -2.00
CA ASN A 145 -17.45 5.98 -3.35
C ASN A 145 -15.92 5.92 -3.45
N LEU A 146 -15.19 6.53 -2.51
CA LEU A 146 -13.73 6.46 -2.49
C LEU A 146 -13.22 5.02 -2.33
N SER A 147 -13.83 4.22 -1.45
CA SER A 147 -13.47 2.81 -1.28
C SER A 147 -13.69 1.96 -2.54
N LYS A 148 -14.73 2.29 -3.32
CA LYS A 148 -15.04 1.59 -4.56
C LYS A 148 -14.08 2.01 -5.70
N THR A 149 -13.73 3.28 -5.77
CA THR A 149 -12.69 3.78 -6.69
C THR A 149 -11.33 3.17 -6.36
N LEU A 150 -10.95 3.13 -5.08
CA LEU A 150 -9.72 2.47 -4.61
C LEU A 150 -9.65 1.00 -5.03
N GLN A 151 -10.76 0.26 -4.93
CA GLN A 151 -10.80 -1.13 -5.40
C GLN A 151 -10.63 -1.23 -6.92
N SER A 152 -11.22 -0.33 -7.70
CA SER A 152 -11.08 -0.32 -9.16
C SER A 152 -9.66 0.03 -9.61
N ASP A 153 -9.05 1.08 -9.03
CA ASP A 153 -7.70 1.52 -9.38
C ASP A 153 -6.67 0.41 -9.03
N LEU A 154 -6.88 -0.31 -7.93
CA LEU A 154 -6.06 -1.48 -7.58
C LEU A 154 -6.24 -2.63 -8.57
N GLN A 155 -7.46 -2.91 -9.01
CA GLN A 155 -7.72 -3.92 -10.06
C GLN A 155 -7.04 -3.56 -11.38
N GLU A 156 -6.95 -2.26 -11.70
CA GLU A 156 -6.27 -1.77 -12.89
C GLU A 156 -4.74 -1.92 -12.77
N VAL A 157 -4.16 -1.52 -11.63
CA VAL A 157 -2.73 -1.73 -11.34
C VAL A 157 -2.33 -3.21 -11.39
N ILE A 158 -3.21 -4.10 -10.92
CA ILE A 158 -2.99 -5.55 -11.01
C ILE A 158 -2.95 -6.01 -12.47
N LYS A 159 -3.89 -5.54 -13.29
CA LYS A 159 -3.91 -5.87 -14.74
C LYS A 159 -2.68 -5.34 -15.47
N GLU A 160 -2.19 -4.16 -15.09
CA GLU A 160 -0.94 -3.61 -15.65
C GLU A 160 0.27 -4.46 -15.28
N TYR A 161 0.42 -4.83 -14.00
CA TYR A 161 1.53 -5.67 -13.54
C TYR A 161 1.52 -7.06 -14.21
N GLU A 162 0.35 -7.67 -14.37
CA GLU A 162 0.22 -8.94 -15.08
C GLU A 162 0.60 -8.82 -16.57
N LYS A 163 0.22 -7.72 -17.24
CA LYS A 163 0.60 -7.44 -18.63
C LYS A 163 2.11 -7.22 -18.79
N GLU A 164 2.71 -6.37 -17.95
CA GLU A 164 4.15 -6.08 -17.99
C GLU A 164 4.98 -7.35 -17.73
N ASN A 165 4.54 -8.20 -16.80
CA ASN A 165 5.19 -9.48 -16.53
C ASN A 165 5.03 -10.50 -17.65
N LEU A 166 3.87 -10.54 -18.32
CA LEU A 166 3.65 -11.42 -19.47
C LEU A 166 4.57 -11.03 -20.65
N ILE A 167 4.84 -9.74 -20.82
CA ILE A 167 5.78 -9.23 -21.84
C ILE A 167 7.21 -9.65 -21.47
N LEU A 168 7.63 -9.46 -20.21
CA LEU A 168 8.96 -9.82 -19.74
C LEU A 168 9.27 -11.31 -19.90
N VAL A 169 8.30 -12.19 -19.64
CA VAL A 169 8.46 -13.66 -19.81
C VAL A 169 8.62 -14.03 -21.30
N LYS A 170 7.89 -13.39 -22.21
CA LYS A 170 8.00 -13.65 -23.66
C LYS A 170 9.33 -13.21 -24.25
N THR A 171 9.94 -12.15 -23.72
CA THR A 171 11.24 -11.64 -24.20
C THR A 171 12.44 -12.37 -23.60
N SER A 172 12.23 -13.23 -22.59
CA SER A 172 13.30 -13.94 -21.88
C SER A 172 13.49 -15.39 -22.35
N GLN A 173 12.65 -15.89 -23.28
CA GLN A 173 12.92 -17.17 -23.94
C GLN A 173 13.90 -16.95 -25.11
N PRO A 174 15.12 -17.51 -25.08
CA PRO A 174 15.94 -17.56 -26.28
C PRO A 174 15.28 -18.54 -27.27
N ASP A 175 14.98 -18.06 -28.47
CA ASP A 175 14.58 -18.88 -29.61
C ASP A 175 15.70 -19.88 -29.95
N ILE A 176 15.70 -21.04 -29.30
CA ILE A 176 16.46 -22.20 -29.76
C ILE A 176 15.57 -22.94 -30.77
N LEU A 177 15.42 -22.34 -31.96
CA LEU A 177 14.94 -23.09 -33.11
C LEU A 177 16.11 -23.90 -33.67
N LEU A 178 16.14 -25.17 -33.26
CA LEU A 178 16.89 -26.26 -33.88
C LEU A 178 16.80 -26.18 -35.41
N SER A 179 17.91 -25.87 -36.08
CA SER A 179 18.10 -26.19 -37.49
C SER A 179 18.38 -27.69 -37.63
N LYS A 180 17.32 -28.50 -37.53
CA LYS A 180 17.33 -29.86 -38.09
C LYS A 180 16.62 -29.81 -39.43
N LYS A 181 17.38 -29.77 -40.51
CA LYS A 181 16.91 -30.31 -41.79
C LYS A 181 18.05 -30.96 -42.55
N ASN A 182 18.02 -32.28 -42.51
CA ASN A 182 18.73 -33.17 -43.41
C ASN A 182 18.24 -32.92 -44.84
N SER A 183 19.15 -32.79 -45.80
CA SER A 183 19.27 -33.72 -46.92
C SER A 183 20.57 -33.49 -47.68
#